data_AF-A0A971JJ47-F1
#
_entry.id   AF-A0A971JJ47-F1
#
_cell.length_a   1.000
_cell.length_b   1.000
_cell.length_c   1.000
_cell.angle_alpha   90.00
_cell.angle_beta   90.00
_cell.angle_gamma   90.00
#
_symmetry.space_group_name_H-M   'P 1'
#
loop_
_entity.id
_entity.type
_entity.pdbx_description
1 polymer ?
#
loop_
_entity_poly.entity_id
_entity_poly.type
_entity_poly.pdbx_seq_one_letter_code
_entity_poly.pdbx_strand_id
1 'polypeptide(L)'
;METEKLVKLLIGLGVVLAALPFALKLMPKPMTFERVQAGLTKAGLPVESFEMTTPSNESAATAGARIGGAGVTIYQYDDEGKIARYTEYQKTDPGTAIVAQWNLAESLGAAKPKQTPTRYARRGMFLIVAMGEDVALLERIIAAFKAA
;
A
#
# COMPACT_ATOMS: atom_id res chain seq x y z
N MET A 1 0.08 -57.29 1.60
CA MET A 1 0.69 -56.17 0.84
C MET A 1 -0.26 -54.96 0.72
N GLU A 2 -1.59 -55.15 0.67
CA GLU A 2 -2.53 -54.03 0.56
C GLU A 2 -2.77 -53.26 1.87
N THR A 3 -2.82 -53.96 3.01
CA THR A 3 -3.10 -53.35 4.33
C THR A 3 -2.02 -52.37 4.76
N GLU A 4 -0.75 -52.68 4.49
CA GLU A 4 0.38 -51.81 4.83
C GLU A 4 0.39 -50.52 3.99
N LYS A 5 -0.01 -50.61 2.71
CA LYS A 5 -0.20 -49.43 1.85
C LYS A 5 -1.38 -48.58 2.33
N LEU A 6 -2.48 -49.20 2.74
CA LEU A 6 -3.65 -48.51 3.27
C LEU A 6 -3.34 -47.76 4.57
N VAL A 7 -2.58 -48.38 5.49
CA VAL A 7 -2.14 -47.73 6.75
C VAL A 7 -1.22 -46.55 6.46
N LYS A 8 -0.24 -46.70 5.56
CA LYS A 8 0.65 -45.60 5.15
C LYS A 8 -0.13 -44.43 4.51
N LEU A 9 -1.16 -44.74 3.71
CA LEU A 9 -2.04 -43.74 3.11
C LEU A 9 -2.84 -42.96 4.17
N LEU A 10 -3.43 -43.66 5.14
CA LEU A 10 -4.21 -43.04 6.22
C LEU A 10 -3.33 -42.18 7.14
N ILE A 11 -2.13 -42.64 7.47
CA ILE A 11 -1.15 -41.86 8.24
C ILE A 11 -0.75 -40.61 7.44
N GLY A 12 -0.41 -40.76 6.15
CA GLY A 12 -0.07 -39.64 5.29
C GLY A 12 -1.19 -38.60 5.20
N LEU A 13 -2.43 -39.05 5.02
CA LEU A 13 -3.61 -38.18 4.99
C LEU A 13 -3.83 -37.48 6.34
N GLY A 14 -3.64 -38.20 7.45
CA GLY A 14 -3.71 -37.64 8.81
C GLY A 14 -2.68 -36.54 9.04
N VAL A 15 -1.44 -36.73 8.59
CA VAL A 15 -0.39 -35.70 8.67
C VAL A 15 -0.73 -34.48 7.83
N VAL A 16 -1.22 -34.66 6.59
CA VAL A 16 -1.63 -33.55 5.72
C VAL A 16 -2.77 -32.75 6.34
N LEU A 17 -3.80 -33.42 6.88
CA LEU A 17 -4.93 -32.76 7.52
C LEU A 17 -4.52 -32.01 8.80
N ALA A 18 -3.59 -32.57 9.59
CA ALA A 18 -3.05 -31.90 10.77
C ALA A 18 -2.16 -30.69 10.43
N ALA A 19 -1.42 -30.75 9.31
CA ALA A 19 -0.57 -29.66 8.84
C ALA A 19 -1.35 -28.55 8.12
N LEU A 20 -2.50 -28.87 7.51
CA LEU A 20 -3.33 -27.93 6.76
C LEU A 20 -3.70 -26.63 7.53
N PRO A 21 -4.19 -26.65 8.78
CA PRO A 21 -4.53 -25.42 9.51
C PRO A 21 -3.31 -24.54 9.79
N PHE A 22 -2.12 -25.13 9.92
CA PHE A 22 -0.87 -24.36 10.09
C PHE A 22 -0.42 -23.74 8.77
N ALA A 23 -0.53 -24.48 7.66
CA ALA A 23 -0.24 -23.95 6.32
C ALA A 23 -1.18 -22.79 5.95
N LEU A 24 -2.48 -22.89 6.28
CA LEU A 24 -3.45 -21.82 6.05
C LEU A 24 -3.17 -20.54 6.87
N LYS A 25 -2.58 -20.66 8.06
CA LYS A 25 -2.16 -19.50 8.88
C LYS A 25 -0.94 -18.76 8.31
N LEU A 26 -0.12 -19.45 7.53
CA LEU A 26 1.09 -18.90 6.90
C LEU A 26 0.79 -18.19 5.57
N MET A 27 -0.40 -18.39 4.98
CA MET A 27 -0.77 -17.68 3.77
C MET A 27 -0.93 -16.18 4.04
N PRO A 28 -0.26 -15.31 3.26
CA PRO A 28 -0.47 -13.89 3.37
C PRO A 28 -1.93 -13.58 3.08
N LYS A 29 -2.61 -12.96 4.05
CA LYS A 29 -4.01 -12.58 3.90
C LYS A 29 -4.12 -11.58 2.74
N PRO A 30 -5.15 -11.71 1.88
CA PRO A 30 -5.31 -10.82 0.72
C PRO A 30 -5.45 -9.37 1.20
N MET A 31 -4.78 -8.42 0.55
CA MET A 31 -4.92 -7.01 0.89
C MET A 31 -6.33 -6.55 0.51
N THR A 32 -7.02 -5.84 1.43
CA THR A 32 -8.32 -5.20 1.16
C THR A 32 -8.33 -3.81 1.79
N PHE A 33 -9.26 -2.94 1.37
CA PHE A 33 -9.36 -1.59 1.93
C PHE A 33 -9.70 -1.60 3.43
N GLU A 34 -10.54 -2.53 3.88
CA GLU A 34 -10.88 -2.71 5.30
C GLU A 34 -9.65 -3.14 6.10
N ARG A 35 -8.80 -3.99 5.53
CA ARG A 35 -7.53 -4.39 6.16
C ARG A 35 -6.56 -3.23 6.24
N VAL A 36 -6.49 -2.38 5.21
CA VAL A 36 -5.69 -1.14 5.25
C VAL A 36 -6.20 -0.22 6.35
N GLN A 37 -7.50 0.05 6.40
CA GLN A 37 -8.12 0.89 7.43
C GLN A 37 -7.85 0.32 8.83
N ALA A 38 -8.07 -0.98 9.04
CA ALA A 38 -7.80 -1.64 10.31
C ALA A 38 -6.30 -1.58 10.69
N GLY A 39 -5.40 -1.72 9.73
CA GLY A 39 -3.95 -1.58 9.93
C GLY A 39 -3.55 -0.18 10.37
N LEU A 40 -4.14 0.85 9.75
CA LEU A 40 -3.91 2.25 10.12
C LEU A 40 -4.43 2.55 11.55
N THR A 41 -5.66 2.13 11.87
CA THR A 41 -6.23 2.29 13.21
C THR A 41 -5.42 1.53 14.26
N LYS A 42 -4.99 0.29 13.96
CA LYS A 42 -4.14 -0.51 14.86
C LYS A 42 -2.78 0.13 15.11
N ALA A 43 -2.23 0.86 14.14
CA ALA A 43 -1.00 1.64 14.29
C ALA A 43 -1.17 2.91 15.14
N GLY A 44 -2.37 3.15 15.70
CA GLY A 44 -2.68 4.32 16.51
C GLY A 44 -2.72 5.61 15.69
N LEU A 45 -2.99 5.51 14.39
CA LEU A 45 -3.13 6.67 13.52
C LEU A 45 -4.56 7.22 13.63
N PRO A 46 -4.74 8.54 13.77
CA PRO A 46 -6.06 9.16 13.89
C PRO A 46 -6.74 9.22 12.51
N VAL A 47 -7.48 8.17 12.16
CA VAL A 47 -8.27 8.12 10.91
C VAL A 47 -9.54 8.94 11.10
N GLU A 48 -9.59 10.12 10.50
CA GLU A 48 -10.70 11.07 10.58
C GLU A 48 -11.82 10.73 9.60
N SER A 49 -11.44 10.30 8.40
CA SER A 49 -12.36 9.82 7.37
C SER A 49 -11.74 8.68 6.57
N PHE A 50 -12.58 7.80 6.05
CA PHE A 50 -12.20 6.75 5.12
C PHE A 50 -13.38 6.45 4.21
N GLU A 51 -13.29 6.86 2.96
CA GLU A 51 -14.35 6.76 1.97
C GLU A 51 -13.87 5.96 0.79
N MET A 52 -14.59 4.89 0.47
CA MET A 52 -14.33 4.09 -0.72
C MET A 52 -15.12 4.65 -1.89
N THR A 53 -14.45 4.80 -3.02
CA THR A 53 -15.03 5.25 -4.28
C THR A 53 -14.91 4.15 -5.32
N THR A 54 -15.92 4.08 -6.18
CA THR A 54 -16.04 3.16 -7.32
C THR A 54 -14.97 3.44 -8.38
N PRO A 55 -14.80 2.54 -9.37
CA PRO A 55 -13.68 2.59 -10.32
C PRO A 55 -13.56 3.94 -11.01
N SER A 56 -12.32 4.41 -11.18
CA SER A 56 -11.99 5.57 -12.01
C SER A 56 -11.29 5.10 -13.29
N ASN A 57 -11.06 6.01 -14.24
CA ASN A 57 -10.27 5.68 -15.44
C ASN A 57 -8.85 5.19 -15.11
N GLU A 58 -8.35 5.48 -13.90
CA GLU A 58 -6.98 5.20 -13.48
C GLU A 58 -6.86 3.94 -12.62
N SER A 59 -7.91 3.57 -11.88
CA SER A 59 -7.88 2.52 -10.86
C SER A 59 -9.18 1.70 -10.82
N ALA A 60 -9.06 0.42 -10.47
CA ALA A 60 -10.20 -0.47 -10.30
C ALA A 60 -11.03 -0.09 -9.05
N ALA A 61 -10.40 0.47 -8.03
CA ALA A 61 -11.08 1.08 -6.89
C ALA A 61 -10.14 2.08 -6.20
N THR A 62 -10.71 3.02 -5.47
CA THR A 62 -9.94 4.01 -4.70
C THR A 62 -10.54 4.17 -3.31
N ALA A 63 -9.72 4.43 -2.30
CA ALA A 63 -10.17 4.91 -1.01
C ALA A 63 -9.46 6.22 -0.67
N GLY A 64 -10.23 7.24 -0.34
CA GLY A 64 -9.74 8.50 0.21
C GLY A 64 -9.83 8.49 1.73
N ALA A 65 -8.81 8.98 2.41
CA ALA A 65 -8.78 9.07 3.85
C ALA A 65 -8.11 10.36 4.32
N ARG A 66 -8.54 10.86 5.49
CA ARG A 66 -7.80 11.85 6.26
C ARG A 66 -7.23 11.23 7.51
N ILE A 67 -5.92 11.41 7.73
CA ILE A 67 -5.21 10.82 8.86
C ILE A 67 -4.36 11.89 9.53
N GLY A 68 -4.78 12.39 10.69
CA GLY A 68 -4.04 13.39 11.46
C GLY A 68 -3.69 14.64 10.66
N GLY A 69 -4.64 15.13 9.86
CA GLY A 69 -4.44 16.25 8.93
C GLY A 69 -3.73 15.92 7.62
N ALA A 70 -3.18 14.71 7.43
CA ALA A 70 -2.62 14.27 6.15
C ALA A 70 -3.73 13.73 5.22
N GLY A 71 -3.65 14.08 3.94
CA GLY A 71 -4.48 13.49 2.88
C GLY A 71 -3.88 12.18 2.40
N VAL A 72 -4.68 11.12 2.38
CA VAL A 72 -4.24 9.78 1.99
C VAL A 72 -5.16 9.23 0.92
N THR A 73 -4.59 8.75 -0.17
CA THR A 73 -5.33 8.07 -1.24
C THR A 73 -4.73 6.69 -1.45
N ILE A 74 -5.58 5.68 -1.47
CA ILE A 74 -5.22 4.29 -1.70
C ILE A 74 -5.87 3.85 -3.00
N TYR A 75 -5.07 3.41 -3.96
CA TYR A 75 -5.52 2.91 -5.25
C TYR A 75 -5.39 1.39 -5.29
N GLN A 76 -6.40 0.72 -5.83
CA GLN A 76 -6.35 -0.67 -6.21
C GLN A 76 -6.33 -0.77 -7.74
N TYR A 77 -5.37 -1.51 -8.27
CA TYR A 77 -5.24 -1.75 -9.71
C TYR A 77 -5.65 -3.18 -10.05
N ASP A 78 -6.07 -3.37 -11.30
CA ASP A 78 -6.40 -4.64 -11.92
C ASP A 78 -5.21 -5.27 -12.67
N ASP A 79 -4.20 -4.46 -12.99
CA ASP A 79 -3.05 -4.83 -13.82
C ASP A 79 -1.70 -4.41 -13.19
N GLU A 80 -0.73 -5.33 -13.23
CA GLU A 80 0.60 -5.13 -12.63
C GLU A 80 1.44 -4.06 -13.36
N GLY A 81 1.28 -3.94 -14.68
CA GLY A 81 1.93 -2.93 -15.49
C GLY A 81 1.40 -1.53 -15.19
N LYS A 82 0.08 -1.38 -15.01
CA LYS A 82 -0.55 -0.11 -14.60
C LYS A 82 0.00 0.37 -13.27
N ILE A 83 -0.03 -0.46 -12.23
CA ILE A 83 0.48 -0.04 -10.91
C ILE A 83 1.98 0.26 -10.94
N ALA A 84 2.78 -0.49 -11.70
CA ALA A 84 4.20 -0.20 -11.86
C ALA A 84 4.41 1.19 -12.48
N ARG A 85 3.72 1.49 -13.59
CA ARG A 85 3.75 2.80 -14.26
C ARG A 85 3.34 3.94 -13.32
N TYR A 86 2.23 3.79 -12.59
CA TYR A 86 1.77 4.83 -11.67
C TYR A 86 2.68 4.99 -10.45
N THR A 87 3.34 3.91 -10.00
CA THR A 87 4.37 3.99 -8.96
C THR A 87 5.58 4.78 -9.43
N GLU A 88 5.99 4.62 -10.69
CA GLU A 88 7.09 5.40 -11.28
C GLU A 88 6.73 6.88 -11.40
N TYR A 89 5.48 7.24 -11.71
CA TYR A 89 5.05 8.65 -11.74
C TYR A 89 5.11 9.36 -10.39
N GLN A 90 5.08 8.61 -9.28
CA GLN A 90 5.24 9.21 -7.96
C GLN A 90 6.71 9.51 -7.61
N LYS A 91 7.67 8.99 -8.38
CA LYS A 91 9.07 9.38 -8.22
C LYS A 91 9.24 10.80 -8.73
N THR A 92 9.95 11.61 -7.96
CA THR A 92 10.43 12.89 -8.45
C THR A 92 11.38 12.63 -9.63
N ASP A 93 11.02 13.13 -10.80
CA ASP A 93 11.88 13.04 -11.98
C ASP A 93 13.23 13.73 -11.69
N PRO A 94 14.38 13.10 -12.02
CA PRO A 94 15.69 13.65 -11.71
C PRO A 94 15.94 15.01 -12.36
N GLY A 95 15.40 15.28 -13.55
CA GLY A 95 15.48 16.60 -14.19
C GLY A 95 14.71 17.66 -13.39
N THR A 96 13.55 17.30 -12.84
CA THR A 96 12.76 18.19 -11.96
C THR A 96 13.47 18.43 -10.63
N ALA A 97 14.11 17.41 -10.06
CA ALA A 97 14.90 17.54 -8.84
C ALA A 97 16.13 18.46 -9.03
N ILE A 98 16.82 18.34 -10.17
CA ILE A 98 17.96 19.19 -10.52
C ILE A 98 17.53 20.65 -10.73
N VAL A 99 16.44 20.90 -11.46
CA VAL A 99 15.92 22.27 -11.66
C VAL A 99 15.45 22.90 -10.35
N ALA A 100 14.80 22.13 -9.48
CA ALA A 100 14.44 22.58 -8.14
C ALA A 100 15.69 22.88 -7.29
N GLN A 101 16.72 22.05 -7.38
CA GLN A 101 17.99 22.26 -6.67
C GLN A 101 18.77 23.48 -7.17
N TRP A 102 18.64 23.82 -8.46
CA TRP A 102 19.32 24.97 -9.06
C TRP A 102 18.61 26.31 -8.79
N ASN A 103 17.47 26.32 -8.10
CA ASN A 103 16.67 27.53 -7.83
C ASN A 103 16.43 28.39 -9.09
N LEU A 104 16.42 27.78 -10.28
CA LEU A 104 16.39 28.52 -11.55
C LEU A 104 15.09 29.34 -11.66
N ALA A 105 13.97 28.79 -11.18
CA ALA A 105 12.69 29.48 -11.12
C ALA A 105 12.73 30.70 -10.17
N GLU A 106 13.43 30.60 -9.04
CA GLU A 106 13.61 31.70 -8.09
C GLU A 106 14.51 32.80 -8.68
N SER A 107 15.56 32.40 -9.42
CA SER A 107 16.43 33.34 -10.14
C SER A 107 15.70 34.13 -11.23
N LEU A 108 14.56 33.61 -11.72
CA LEU A 108 13.67 34.25 -12.68
C LEU A 108 12.50 35.02 -12.01
N GLY A 109 12.50 35.15 -10.68
CA GLY A 109 11.48 35.88 -9.92
C GLY A 109 10.16 35.13 -9.68
N ALA A 110 10.10 33.82 -9.97
CA ALA A 110 8.92 33.03 -9.66
C ALA A 110 8.82 32.73 -8.15
N ALA A 111 7.60 32.73 -7.62
CA ALA A 111 7.34 32.34 -6.23
C ALA A 111 7.75 30.88 -6.01
N LYS A 112 8.40 30.59 -4.88
CA LYS A 112 8.77 29.22 -4.48
C LYS A 112 7.52 28.33 -4.49
N PRO A 113 7.42 27.31 -5.37
CA PRO A 113 6.34 26.35 -5.26
C PRO A 113 6.50 25.61 -3.93
N LYS A 114 5.53 25.76 -3.02
CA LYS A 114 5.49 24.99 -1.78
C LYS A 114 5.26 23.53 -2.16
N GLN A 115 6.33 22.74 -2.29
CA GLN A 115 6.20 21.32 -2.51
C GLN A 115 5.67 20.69 -1.22
N THR A 116 4.38 20.34 -1.21
CA THR A 116 3.80 19.55 -0.13
C THR A 116 4.51 18.20 -0.11
N PRO A 117 5.10 17.79 1.03
CA PRO A 117 5.73 16.48 1.14
C PRO A 117 4.75 15.36 0.76
N THR A 118 5.23 14.45 -0.07
CA THR A 118 4.50 13.27 -0.51
C THR A 118 5.31 12.02 -0.18
N ARG A 119 4.63 10.97 0.26
CA ARG A 119 5.17 9.63 0.43
C ARG A 119 4.23 8.61 -0.20
N TYR A 120 4.79 7.54 -0.74
CA TYR A 120 4.01 6.50 -1.39
C TYR A 120 4.62 5.12 -1.13
N ALA A 121 3.79 4.08 -1.25
CA ALA A 121 4.25 2.71 -1.21
C ALA A 121 3.31 1.78 -1.97
N ARG A 122 3.90 0.73 -2.55
CA ARG A 122 3.16 -0.34 -3.22
C ARG A 122 3.16 -1.60 -2.36
N ARG A 123 2.03 -2.30 -2.33
CA ARG A 123 1.91 -3.66 -1.80
C ARG A 123 0.93 -4.47 -2.66
N GLY A 124 1.46 -5.44 -3.40
CA GLY A 124 0.69 -6.19 -4.38
C GLY A 124 0.09 -5.25 -5.43
N MET A 125 -1.24 -5.24 -5.50
CA MET A 125 -2.05 -4.42 -6.41
C MET A 125 -2.55 -3.11 -5.78
N PHE A 126 -2.07 -2.78 -4.58
CA PHE A 126 -2.44 -1.55 -3.88
C PHE A 126 -1.27 -0.56 -3.89
N LEU A 127 -1.56 0.70 -4.16
CA LEU A 127 -0.66 1.84 -4.06
C LEU A 127 -1.25 2.84 -3.08
N ILE A 128 -0.53 3.16 -2.02
CA ILE A 128 -0.89 4.26 -1.12
C ILE A 128 -0.07 5.50 -1.46
N VAL A 129 -0.70 6.67 -1.43
CA VAL A 129 -0.08 7.98 -1.57
C VAL A 129 -0.56 8.85 -0.41
N ALA A 130 0.36 9.37 0.38
CA ALA A 130 0.09 10.23 1.52
C ALA A 130 0.77 11.59 1.31
N MET A 131 0.01 12.66 1.55
CA MET A 131 0.44 14.05 1.35
C MET A 131 0.14 14.86 2.60
N GLY A 132 1.10 15.68 3.04
CA GLY A 132 0.95 16.51 4.23
C GLY A 132 2.25 17.18 4.65
N GLU A 133 2.17 18.08 5.63
CA GLU A 133 3.34 18.85 6.07
C GLU A 133 4.25 18.06 7.03
N ASP A 134 3.68 17.14 7.81
CA ASP A 134 4.41 16.31 8.77
C ASP A 134 4.96 15.03 8.12
N VAL A 135 6.24 15.06 7.74
CA VAL A 135 6.94 13.92 7.12
C VAL A 135 6.97 12.70 8.04
N ALA A 136 7.07 12.86 9.37
CA ALA A 136 7.12 11.74 10.30
C ALA A 136 5.78 11.00 10.36
N LEU A 137 4.68 11.75 10.30
CA LEU A 137 3.35 11.18 10.15
C LEU A 137 3.21 10.41 8.83
N LEU A 138 3.68 10.97 7.71
CA LEU A 138 3.63 10.29 6.41
C LEU A 138 4.40 8.96 6.43
N GLU A 139 5.61 8.94 6.99
CA GLU A 139 6.40 7.69 7.11
C GLU A 139 5.67 6.63 7.96
N ARG A 140 5.02 7.04 9.06
CA ARG A 140 4.22 6.13 9.89
C ARG A 140 3.01 5.57 9.14
N ILE A 141 2.33 6.39 8.34
CA ILE A 141 1.22 5.95 7.47
C ILE A 141 1.70 4.89 6.48
N ILE A 142 2.83 5.15 5.81
CA ILE A 142 3.41 4.20 4.85
C ILE A 142 3.85 2.91 5.54
N ALA A 143 4.46 2.99 6.72
CA ALA A 143 4.88 1.81 7.48
C ALA A 143 3.68 0.95 7.90
N ALA A 144 2.61 1.59 8.39
CA ALA A 144 1.36 0.91 8.75
C ALA A 144 0.72 0.21 7.54
N PHE A 145 0.68 0.88 6.38
CA PHE A 145 0.19 0.27 5.13
C PHE A 145 1.02 -0.95 4.71
N LYS A 146 2.36 -0.86 4.77
CA LYS A 146 3.23 -2.00 4.45
C LYS A 146 3.04 -3.18 5.40
N ALA A 147 2.59 -2.94 6.63
CA ALA A 147 2.39 -3.97 7.65
C ALA A 147 0.96 -4.57 7.70
N ALA A 148 -0.04 -3.93 7.08
CA ALA A 148 -1.47 -4.27 7.20
C ALA A 148 -1.89 -5.63 6.59
#